data_AF-A0A7S2E279-F1
#
_entry.id   AF-A0A7S2E279-F1
#
_cell.length_a   1.000
_cell.length_b   1.000
_cell.length_c   1.000
_cell.angle_alpha   90.00
_cell.angle_beta   90.00
_cell.angle_gamma   90.00
#
_symmetry.space_group_name_H-M   'P 1'
#
loop_
_entity.id
_entity.type
_entity.pdbx_description
1 polymer ?
#
loop_
_entity_poly.entity_id
_entity_poly.type
_entity_poly.pdbx_seq_one_letter_code
_entity_poly.pdbx_strand_id
1 'polypeptide(L)'
;DLRLVTQLRDPIERARSRWTEQHTWWKKTKTYDSFEEYVERELPTLEACLDRAEGKLEDETHCAATSNILGLSLYDSVIKLWQQHFEPANFLVTYLEQLAVDPQSVVSAIHRHLGIEDLMYPDDLLHKKYNAKGNYGWKKAAMLNQVDNSTALEKLYAFYRPHMQ
;
A
#
# COMPACT_ATOMS: atom_id res chain seq x y z
N ASP A 1 -24.50 7.69 8.20
CA ASP A 1 -23.62 6.53 8.03
C ASP A 1 -22.35 6.93 7.32
N LEU A 2 -21.19 6.72 7.95
CA LEU A 2 -19.88 6.97 7.32
C LEU A 2 -19.52 5.79 6.42
N ARG A 3 -19.04 6.08 5.21
CA ARG A 3 -18.56 5.08 4.25
C ARG A 3 -17.07 5.31 3.99
N LEU A 4 -16.28 4.23 4.02
CA LEU A 4 -14.83 4.27 4.00
C LEU A 4 -14.32 3.64 2.69
N VAL A 5 -13.57 4.42 1.93
CA VAL A 5 -12.89 3.95 0.72
C VAL A 5 -11.39 3.89 1.01
N THR A 6 -10.84 2.68 0.90
CA THR A 6 -9.40 2.42 1.02
C THR A 6 -8.86 1.97 -0.32
N GLN A 7 -7.72 2.54 -0.72
CA GLN A 7 -7.00 2.15 -1.92
C GLN A 7 -5.67 1.51 -1.51
N LEU A 8 -5.49 0.24 -1.84
CA LEU A 8 -4.29 -0.54 -1.59
C LEU A 8 -3.46 -0.65 -2.86
N ARG A 9 -2.22 -1.09 -2.74
CA ARG A 9 -1.33 -1.45 -3.85
C ARG A 9 -0.43 -2.59 -3.37
N ASP A 10 0.37 -3.17 -4.26
CA ASP A 10 1.40 -4.11 -3.82
C ASP A 10 2.23 -3.50 -2.66
N PRO A 11 2.35 -4.20 -1.51
CA PRO A 11 2.92 -3.63 -0.30
C PRO A 11 4.42 -3.34 -0.41
N ILE A 12 5.14 -4.09 -1.25
CA ILE A 12 6.57 -3.87 -1.55
C ILE A 12 6.70 -2.59 -2.38
N GLU A 13 5.88 -2.48 -3.42
CA GLU A 13 5.82 -1.29 -4.25
C GLU A 13 5.45 -0.06 -3.40
N ARG A 14 4.46 -0.18 -2.51
CA ARG A 14 4.07 0.89 -1.57
C ARG A 14 5.26 1.34 -0.73
N ALA A 15 5.96 0.38 -0.12
CA ALA A 15 7.12 0.66 0.72
C ALA A 15 8.24 1.34 -0.08
N ARG A 16 8.61 0.79 -1.25
CA ARG A 16 9.64 1.37 -2.14
C ARG A 16 9.29 2.79 -2.58
N SER A 17 8.02 3.03 -2.91
CA SER A 17 7.53 4.36 -3.28
C SER A 17 7.61 5.36 -2.14
N ARG A 18 7.23 4.96 -0.92
CA ARG A 18 7.32 5.82 0.28
C ARG A 18 8.76 6.07 0.70
N TRP A 19 9.64 5.08 0.56
CA TRP A 19 11.08 5.28 0.76
C TRP A 19 11.63 6.27 -0.27
N THR A 20 11.31 6.09 -1.55
CA THR A 20 11.78 6.98 -2.63
C THR A 20 11.34 8.42 -2.37
N GLU A 21 10.07 8.64 -2.00
CA GLU A 21 9.55 9.96 -1.64
C GLU A 21 10.32 10.57 -0.46
N GLN A 22 10.55 9.79 0.61
CA GLN A 22 11.25 10.27 1.81
C GLN A 22 12.75 10.48 1.60
N HIS A 23 13.38 9.71 0.73
CA HIS A 23 14.79 9.82 0.41
C HIS A 23 15.05 11.04 -0.49
N THR A 24 14.24 11.20 -1.54
CA THR A 24 14.43 12.23 -2.56
C THR A 24 13.90 13.60 -2.14
N TRP A 25 12.68 13.68 -1.60
CA TRP A 25 12.02 14.96 -1.34
C TRP A 25 12.21 15.42 0.10
N TRP A 26 12.05 14.51 1.05
CA TRP A 26 12.03 14.85 2.49
C TRP A 26 13.37 14.67 3.19
N LYS A 27 14.34 14.04 2.52
CA LYS A 27 15.69 13.74 3.04
C LYS A 27 15.70 12.98 4.37
N LYS A 28 14.59 12.34 4.76
CA LYS A 28 14.41 11.65 6.06
C LYS A 28 15.14 10.32 6.14
N THR A 29 15.40 9.70 4.99
CA THR A 29 16.11 8.42 4.86
C THR A 29 17.46 8.59 4.17
N LYS A 30 18.09 9.77 4.28
CA LYS A 30 19.42 10.02 3.69
C LYS A 30 20.57 9.26 4.35
N THR A 31 20.32 8.70 5.53
CA THR A 31 21.27 7.85 6.27
C THR A 31 21.37 6.43 5.73
N TYR A 32 20.62 6.12 4.68
CA TYR A 32 20.64 4.84 3.96
C TYR A 32 20.99 5.14 2.50
N ASP A 33 21.94 4.39 1.96
CA ASP A 33 22.44 4.52 0.60
C ASP A 33 21.46 3.93 -0.43
N SER A 34 20.65 2.94 -0.02
CA SER A 34 19.66 2.28 -0.88
C SER A 34 18.39 1.87 -0.12
N PHE A 35 17.37 1.44 -0.87
CA PHE A 35 16.16 0.86 -0.27
C PHE A 35 16.46 -0.49 0.38
N GLU A 36 17.36 -1.26 -0.22
CA GLU A 36 17.78 -2.56 0.25
C GLU A 36 18.51 -2.44 1.60
N GLU A 37 19.40 -1.45 1.76
CA GLU A 37 20.04 -1.16 3.06
C GLU A 37 19.01 -0.74 4.11
N TYR A 38 18.02 0.07 3.72
CA TYR A 38 16.92 0.45 4.60
C TYR A 38 16.13 -0.76 5.09
N VAL A 39 15.77 -1.68 4.19
CA VAL A 39 15.08 -2.94 4.54
C VAL A 39 15.92 -3.76 5.51
N GLU A 40 17.20 -3.99 5.21
CA GLU A 40 18.10 -4.79 6.05
C GLU A 40 18.21 -4.24 7.49
N ARG A 41 18.20 -2.92 7.65
CA ARG A 41 18.39 -2.27 8.95
C ARG A 41 17.09 -2.09 9.74
N GLU A 42 15.99 -1.82 9.05
CA GLU A 42 14.74 -1.42 9.70
C GLU A 42 13.73 -2.56 9.84
N LEU A 43 13.75 -3.55 8.93
CA LEU A 43 12.81 -4.68 8.97
C LEU A 43 12.90 -5.48 10.28
N PRO A 44 14.10 -5.84 10.81
CA PRO A 44 14.20 -6.63 12.04
C PRO A 44 13.57 -5.97 13.26
N THR A 45 13.58 -4.63 13.32
CA THR A 45 12.94 -3.89 14.41
C THR A 45 11.42 -4.02 14.36
N LEU A 46 10.85 -3.97 13.16
CA LEU A 46 9.42 -4.15 12.94
C LEU A 46 9.00 -5.60 13.21
N GLU A 47 9.76 -6.58 12.73
CA GLU A 47 9.53 -8.01 13.01
C GLU A 47 9.52 -8.28 14.51
N ALA A 48 10.54 -7.79 15.23
CA ALA A 48 10.60 -7.97 16.68
C ALA A 48 9.43 -7.29 17.42
N CYS A 49 8.85 -6.22 16.86
CA CYS A 49 7.64 -5.60 17.41
C CYS A 49 6.42 -6.52 17.21
N LEU A 50 6.23 -7.02 15.99
CA LEU A 50 5.12 -7.91 15.64
C LEU A 50 5.19 -9.24 16.41
N ASP A 51 6.39 -9.79 16.60
CA ASP A 51 6.58 -10.99 17.43
C ASP A 51 6.11 -10.78 18.87
N ARG A 52 6.39 -9.60 19.45
CA ARG A 52 5.91 -9.23 20.80
C ARG A 52 4.42 -8.93 20.87
N ALA A 53 3.79 -8.58 19.75
CA ALA A 53 2.35 -8.38 19.69
C ALA A 53 1.59 -9.71 19.83
N GLU A 54 2.23 -10.85 19.54
CA GLU A 54 1.65 -12.20 19.71
C GLU A 54 0.28 -12.36 19.03
N GLY A 55 0.09 -11.73 17.86
CA GLY A 55 -1.17 -11.80 17.11
C GLY A 55 -2.30 -10.91 17.65
N LYS A 56 -2.04 -10.07 18.66
CA LYS A 56 -3.04 -9.12 19.18
C LYS A 56 -3.20 -7.97 18.20
N LEU A 57 -4.40 -7.84 17.65
CA LEU A 57 -4.71 -6.90 16.59
C LEU A 57 -4.32 -5.44 16.88
N GLU A 58 -4.59 -4.96 18.08
CA GLU A 58 -4.30 -3.59 18.50
C GLU A 58 -2.79 -3.33 18.58
N ASP A 59 -2.04 -4.30 19.12
CA ASP A 59 -0.59 -4.25 19.24
C ASP A 59 0.09 -4.38 17.86
N GLU A 60 -0.40 -5.28 17.00
CA GLU A 60 0.07 -5.42 15.62
C GLU A 60 -0.14 -4.12 14.84
N THR A 61 -1.31 -3.50 15.00
CA THR A 61 -1.61 -2.21 14.35
C THR A 61 -0.72 -1.10 14.90
N HIS A 62 -0.46 -1.09 16.21
CA HIS A 62 0.49 -0.16 16.82
C HIS A 62 1.90 -0.34 16.23
N CYS A 63 2.40 -1.57 16.15
CA CYS A 63 3.68 -1.89 15.53
C CYS A 63 3.75 -1.42 14.07
N ALA A 64 2.72 -1.72 13.27
CA ALA A 64 2.62 -1.27 11.88
C ALA A 64 2.69 0.27 11.77
N ALA A 65 2.03 0.99 12.68
CA ALA A 65 2.01 2.45 12.71
C ALA A 65 3.37 3.08 13.04
N THR A 66 4.27 2.37 13.72
CA THR A 66 5.63 2.89 14.02
C THR A 66 6.52 3.02 12.78
N SER A 67 6.22 2.27 11.70
CA SER A 67 7.01 2.28 10.46
C SER A 67 6.18 2.78 9.27
N ASN A 68 6.31 4.06 8.94
CA ASN A 68 5.62 4.67 7.80
C ASN A 68 6.03 4.05 6.44
N ILE A 69 7.22 3.46 6.31
CA ILE A 69 7.68 2.86 5.05
C ILE A 69 7.28 1.38 4.99
N LEU A 70 7.69 0.55 5.96
CA LEU A 70 7.44 -0.89 5.92
C LEU A 70 6.11 -1.27 6.60
N GLY A 71 5.85 -0.72 7.78
CA GLY A 71 4.72 -1.10 8.62
C GLY A 71 3.35 -0.70 8.06
N LEU A 72 3.21 0.49 7.49
CA LEU A 72 1.94 0.91 6.86
C LEU A 72 1.59 0.18 5.54
N SER A 73 2.40 -0.81 5.14
CA SER A 73 2.06 -1.79 4.11
C SER A 73 1.42 -3.07 4.69
N LEU A 74 1.34 -3.22 6.02
CA LEU A 74 0.62 -4.31 6.71
C LEU A 74 -0.87 -3.96 6.77
N TYR A 75 -1.58 -4.24 5.69
CA TYR A 75 -2.96 -3.78 5.54
C TYR A 75 -3.96 -4.55 6.39
N ASP A 76 -3.75 -5.85 6.56
CA ASP A 76 -4.72 -6.75 7.21
C ASP A 76 -5.05 -6.32 8.64
N SER A 77 -4.05 -6.10 9.50
CA SER A 77 -4.26 -5.68 10.89
C SER A 77 -4.95 -4.31 10.98
N VAL A 78 -4.52 -3.35 10.15
CA VAL A 78 -5.13 -2.01 10.12
C VAL A 78 -6.60 -2.11 9.68
N ILE A 79 -6.90 -2.82 8.60
CA ILE A 79 -8.27 -2.95 8.07
C ILE A 79 -9.16 -3.68 9.09
N LYS A 80 -8.68 -4.78 9.68
CA LYS A 80 -9.40 -5.51 10.72
C LYS A 80 -9.71 -4.65 11.94
N LEU A 81 -8.76 -3.79 12.36
CA LEU A 81 -9.01 -2.87 13.47
C LEU A 81 -10.14 -1.89 13.13
N TRP A 82 -10.11 -1.31 11.94
CA TRP A 82 -11.18 -0.42 11.47
C TRP A 82 -12.54 -1.14 11.38
N GLN A 83 -12.55 -2.41 10.94
CA GLN A 83 -13.77 -3.23 10.87
C GLN A 83 -14.38 -3.57 12.23
N GLN A 84 -13.68 -3.37 13.35
CA GLN A 84 -14.28 -3.48 14.69
C GLN A 84 -15.24 -2.31 15.00
N HIS A 85 -15.12 -1.19 14.29
CA HIS A 85 -15.88 0.04 14.56
C HIS A 85 -16.91 0.39 13.47
N PHE A 86 -16.83 -0.25 12.31
CA PHE A 86 -17.67 0.04 11.16
C PHE A 86 -18.17 -1.26 10.55
N GLU A 87 -19.45 -1.29 10.16
CA GLU A 87 -20.04 -2.43 9.46
C GLU A 87 -19.22 -2.80 8.22
N PRO A 88 -19.03 -4.10 7.91
CA PRO A 88 -18.29 -4.53 6.72
C PRO A 88 -18.81 -3.90 5.41
N ALA A 89 -20.13 -3.68 5.31
CA ALA A 89 -20.76 -3.02 4.15
C ALA A 89 -20.35 -1.55 3.97
N ASN A 90 -19.83 -0.90 5.01
CA ASN A 90 -19.33 0.47 4.98
C ASN A 90 -17.85 0.57 4.57
N PHE A 91 -17.18 -0.55 4.24
CA PHE A 91 -15.85 -0.54 3.64
C PHE A 91 -15.89 -0.91 2.17
N LEU A 92 -15.20 -0.11 1.37
CA LEU A 92 -14.76 -0.49 0.03
C LEU A 92 -13.24 -0.49 0.00
N VAL A 93 -12.66 -1.67 -0.24
CA VAL A 93 -11.24 -1.83 -0.56
C VAL A 93 -11.10 -1.93 -2.07
N THR A 94 -10.26 -1.10 -2.65
CA THR A 94 -9.88 -1.14 -4.07
C THR A 94 -8.37 -1.22 -4.19
N TYR A 95 -7.89 -1.71 -5.33
CA TYR A 95 -6.47 -1.80 -5.63
C TYR A 95 -6.09 -0.76 -6.67
N LEU A 96 -4.95 -0.11 -6.47
CA LEU A 96 -4.40 0.80 -7.45
C LEU A 96 -4.16 0.04 -8.74
N GLU A 97 -3.58 -1.16 -8.74
CA GLU A 97 -3.33 -1.95 -9.94
C GLU A 97 -4.57 -2.04 -10.87
N GLN A 98 -5.75 -2.24 -10.29
CA GLN A 98 -7.02 -2.21 -11.04
C GLN A 98 -7.35 -0.80 -11.56
N LEU A 99 -7.15 0.24 -10.74
CA LEU A 99 -7.32 1.64 -11.15
C LEU A 99 -6.38 2.03 -12.31
N ALA A 100 -5.21 1.39 -12.45
CA ALA A 100 -4.35 1.59 -13.63
C ALA A 100 -4.98 1.09 -14.92
N VAL A 101 -5.51 -0.13 -14.83
CA VAL A 101 -5.89 -0.96 -15.97
C VAL A 101 -7.30 -0.61 -16.43
N ASP A 102 -8.20 -0.40 -15.47
CA ASP A 102 -9.61 -0.14 -15.68
C ASP A 102 -10.11 0.87 -14.63
N PRO A 103 -9.76 2.16 -14.81
CA PRO A 103 -10.13 3.19 -13.86
C PRO A 103 -11.65 3.40 -13.78
N GLN A 104 -12.39 3.17 -14.87
CA GLN A 104 -13.84 3.34 -14.90
C GLN A 104 -14.50 2.34 -13.94
N SER A 105 -14.11 1.06 -13.97
CA SER A 105 -14.66 0.06 -13.05
C SER A 105 -14.43 0.40 -11.58
N VAL A 106 -13.23 0.88 -11.23
CA VAL A 106 -12.90 1.30 -9.85
C VAL A 106 -13.73 2.51 -9.42
N VAL A 107 -13.83 3.53 -10.27
CA VAL A 107 -14.61 4.74 -9.98
C VAL A 107 -16.10 4.40 -9.84
N SER A 108 -16.63 3.54 -10.71
CA SER A 108 -18.02 3.06 -10.60
C SER A 108 -18.26 2.24 -9.31
N ALA A 109 -17.29 1.45 -8.86
CA ALA A 109 -17.37 0.78 -7.56
C ALA A 109 -17.42 1.78 -6.40
N ILE A 110 -16.62 2.85 -6.47
CA ILE A 110 -16.64 3.95 -5.49
C ILE A 110 -17.98 4.68 -5.52
N HIS A 111 -18.51 5.01 -6.70
CA HIS A 111 -19.83 5.66 -6.83
C HIS A 111 -20.94 4.84 -6.18
N ARG A 112 -21.02 3.54 -6.54
CA ARG A 112 -21.98 2.60 -5.95
C ARG A 112 -21.80 2.50 -4.44
N HIS A 113 -20.57 2.40 -3.97
CA HIS A 113 -20.28 2.38 -2.53
C HIS A 113 -20.66 3.68 -1.84
N LEU A 114 -20.56 4.85 -2.47
CA LEU A 114 -20.97 6.13 -1.89
C LEU A 114 -22.46 6.43 -2.07
N GLY A 115 -23.18 5.63 -2.87
CA GLY A 115 -24.60 5.82 -3.15
C GLY A 115 -24.88 7.04 -4.04
N ILE A 116 -23.91 7.41 -4.87
CA ILE A 116 -24.05 8.50 -5.85
C ILE A 116 -24.28 7.93 -7.25
N GLU A 117 -24.77 8.78 -8.14
CA GLU A 117 -25.00 8.41 -9.54
C GLU A 117 -23.70 7.94 -10.19
N ASP A 118 -23.79 6.82 -10.92
CA ASP A 118 -22.64 6.28 -11.62
C ASP A 118 -22.39 7.06 -12.91
N LEU A 119 -21.32 7.84 -12.93
CA LEU A 119 -20.92 8.62 -14.09
C LEU A 119 -19.91 7.85 -14.95
N MET A 120 -20.15 7.86 -16.26
CA MET A 120 -19.20 7.39 -17.26
C MET A 120 -18.27 8.53 -17.66
N TYR A 121 -16.97 8.35 -17.46
CA TYR A 121 -15.97 9.32 -17.87
C TYR A 121 -15.31 8.89 -19.18
N PRO A 122 -14.92 9.83 -20.05
CA PRO A 122 -14.08 9.52 -21.19
C PRO A 122 -12.76 8.88 -20.73
N ASP A 123 -12.34 7.79 -21.38
CA ASP A 123 -11.10 7.07 -21.07
C ASP A 123 -9.88 8.00 -20.99
N ASP A 124 -9.82 8.96 -21.91
CA ASP A 124 -8.70 9.88 -22.00
C ASP A 124 -8.66 10.87 -20.83
N LEU A 125 -9.79 11.16 -20.18
CA LEU A 125 -9.85 11.99 -18.98
C LEU A 125 -9.27 11.24 -17.77
N LEU A 126 -9.73 10.00 -17.54
CA LEU A 126 -9.30 9.18 -16.40
C LEU A 126 -7.81 8.82 -16.53
N HIS A 127 -7.39 8.32 -17.69
CA HIS A 127 -6.00 7.90 -17.89
C HIS A 127 -5.02 9.08 -17.97
N LYS A 128 -5.37 10.22 -18.60
CA LYS A 128 -4.41 11.34 -18.71
C LYS A 128 -4.32 12.17 -17.44
N LYS A 129 -5.43 12.44 -16.73
CA LYS A 129 -5.40 13.33 -15.55
C LYS A 129 -4.96 12.62 -14.28
N TYR A 130 -5.37 11.37 -14.08
CA TYR A 130 -4.99 10.63 -12.87
C TYR A 130 -3.53 10.16 -12.90
N ASN A 131 -3.01 9.85 -14.10
CA ASN A 131 -1.60 9.47 -14.32
C ASN A 131 -0.70 10.61 -14.80
N ALA A 132 -1.17 11.88 -14.76
CA ALA A 132 -0.51 13.03 -15.40
C ALA A 132 0.96 13.25 -14.98
N LYS A 133 1.37 12.74 -13.81
CA LYS A 133 2.77 12.85 -13.35
C LYS A 133 3.67 11.68 -13.71
N GLY A 134 3.17 10.61 -14.34
CA GLY A 134 3.97 9.44 -14.76
C GLY A 134 4.73 8.69 -13.66
N ASN A 135 4.71 9.19 -12.42
CA ASN A 135 5.58 8.82 -11.31
C ASN A 135 4.90 7.94 -10.26
N TYR A 136 3.62 7.57 -10.46
CA TYR A 136 2.88 6.72 -9.54
C TYR A 136 3.12 5.21 -9.75
N GLY A 137 4.18 4.82 -10.46
CA GLY A 137 4.65 3.43 -10.50
C GLY A 137 3.99 2.50 -11.53
N TRP A 138 2.90 2.93 -12.18
CA TRP A 138 2.11 2.11 -13.12
C TRP A 138 2.91 1.44 -14.26
N LYS A 139 3.96 2.10 -14.76
CA LYS A 139 4.85 1.57 -15.81
C LYS A 139 6.19 1.02 -15.28
N LYS A 140 6.46 1.13 -13.98
CA LYS A 140 7.65 0.52 -13.36
C LYS A 140 7.42 -0.93 -12.95
N ALA A 141 6.17 -1.34 -12.68
CA ALA A 141 5.82 -2.74 -12.48
C ALA A 141 6.27 -3.64 -13.66
N ALA A 142 6.18 -3.15 -14.90
CA ALA A 142 6.68 -3.86 -16.08
C ALA A 142 8.22 -3.94 -16.17
N MET A 143 8.96 -3.07 -15.47
CA MET A 143 10.42 -3.13 -15.38
C MET A 143 10.93 -3.99 -14.21
N LEU A 144 10.05 -4.40 -13.29
CA LEU A 144 10.37 -5.30 -12.18
C LEU A 144 10.25 -6.80 -12.53
N ASN A 145 9.80 -7.11 -13.75
CA ASN A 145 10.02 -8.44 -14.34
C ASN A 145 11.48 -8.67 -14.75
N GLN A 146 12.36 -7.68 -14.56
CA GLN A 146 13.76 -8.01 -14.30
C GLN A 146 13.82 -8.47 -12.86
N VAL A 147 13.92 -9.79 -12.70
CA VAL A 147 14.19 -10.47 -11.44
C VAL A 147 15.41 -9.82 -10.80
N ASP A 148 15.17 -8.81 -9.95
CA ASP A 148 16.16 -8.31 -9.02
C ASP A 148 16.23 -9.37 -7.92
N ASN A 149 17.15 -10.32 -8.09
CA ASN A 149 17.52 -11.34 -7.10
C ASN A 149 18.23 -10.68 -5.89
N SER A 150 17.71 -9.55 -5.41
CA SER A 150 18.20 -8.92 -4.20
C SER A 150 17.55 -9.62 -3.00
N THR A 151 18.38 -10.05 -2.05
CA THR A 151 17.96 -10.70 -0.80
C THR A 151 16.89 -9.88 -0.06
N ALA A 152 16.89 -8.56 -0.22
CA ALA A 152 15.89 -7.66 0.35
C ALA A 152 14.48 -7.87 -0.23
N LEU A 153 14.35 -8.12 -1.55
CA LEU A 153 13.05 -8.36 -2.17
C LEU A 153 12.44 -9.69 -1.69
N GLU A 154 13.25 -10.75 -1.63
CA GLU A 154 12.84 -12.04 -1.08
C GLU A 154 12.41 -11.92 0.39
N LYS A 155 13.17 -11.16 1.19
CA LYS A 155 12.80 -10.85 2.59
C LYS A 155 11.47 -10.13 2.68
N LEU A 156 11.24 -9.10 1.86
CA LEU A 156 9.97 -8.38 1.88
C LEU A 156 8.80 -9.24 1.41
N TYR A 157 8.98 -10.10 0.41
CA TYR A 157 7.95 -11.06 0.01
C TYR A 157 7.62 -12.03 1.14
N ALA A 158 8.64 -12.61 1.78
CA ALA A 158 8.46 -13.51 2.92
C ALA A 158 7.75 -12.80 4.09
N PHE A 159 8.15 -11.55 4.36
CA PHE A 159 7.59 -10.73 5.42
C PHE A 159 6.12 -10.37 5.17
N TYR A 160 5.75 -9.89 3.99
CA TYR A 160 4.38 -9.43 3.74
C TYR A 160 3.40 -10.56 3.44
N ARG A 161 3.84 -11.68 2.86
CA ARG A 161 2.97 -12.77 2.40
C ARG A 161 1.95 -13.25 3.45
N PRO A 162 2.29 -13.44 4.73
CA PRO A 162 1.32 -13.83 5.77
C PRO A 162 0.20 -12.81 5.98
N HIS A 163 0.45 -11.54 5.64
CA HIS A 163 -0.43 -10.38 5.89
C HIS A 163 -1.21 -9.91 4.64
N MET A 164 -1.10 -10.59 3.51
CA MET A 164 -1.79 -10.25 2.25
C MET A 164 -3.11 -11.01 2.05
N GLN A 165 -3.93 -11.16 3.11
CA GLN A 165 -5.23 -11.84 3.04
C GLN A 165 -6.35 -10.90 2.59
#